data_AF-K1T760-F1
#
_entry.id   AF-K1T760-F1
#
_cell.length_a   1.000
_cell.length_b   1.000
_cell.length_c   1.000
_cell.angle_alpha   90.00
_cell.angle_beta   90.00
_cell.angle_gamma   90.00
#
_symmetry.space_group_name_H-M   'P 1'
#
loop_
_entity.id
_entity.type
_entity.pdbx_description
1 polymer ?
#
loop_
_entity_poly.entity_id
_entity_poly.type
_entity_poly.pdbx_seq_one_letter_code
_entity_poly.pdbx_strand_id
1 'polypeptide(L)'
;ARYYAQWAGAPYKVYGGRKGENDYADDINTRSLMTNWLGGGSVYMPAKNGKHVPIELSLALHSDAGYNKDGKSTFGALAICTTDYNDGILNSGISRFTSKDFARALRDNLVTDLTAQFGEFGKRYLWDRNYSETRLPEVPSAILEMLSHQNFPDMRIAQDPLGKFYIARSI
;
A
#
# COMPACT_ATOMS: atom_id res chain seq x y z
N ALA A 1 -4.21 11.37 -7.21
CA ALA A 1 -4.66 10.20 -7.99
C ALA A 1 -5.85 10.52 -8.91
N ARG A 2 -6.95 11.09 -8.40
CA ARG A 2 -8.17 11.43 -9.18
C ARG A 2 -7.87 12.17 -10.48
N TYR A 3 -7.23 13.32 -10.37
CA TYR A 3 -6.99 14.22 -11.51
C TYR A 3 -6.05 13.60 -12.55
N TYR A 4 -5.09 12.79 -12.11
CA TYR A 4 -4.23 12.03 -13.03
C TYR A 4 -5.02 10.98 -13.80
N ALA A 5 -5.88 10.20 -13.14
CA ALA A 5 -6.72 9.21 -13.81
C ALA A 5 -7.67 9.87 -14.82
N GLN A 6 -8.24 11.04 -14.48
CA GLN A 6 -9.01 11.84 -15.42
C GLN A 6 -8.19 12.26 -16.64
N TRP A 7 -6.99 12.81 -16.43
CA TRP A 7 -6.11 13.24 -17.52
C TRP A 7 -5.66 12.06 -18.40
N ALA A 8 -5.39 10.91 -17.79
CA ALA A 8 -5.02 9.66 -18.46
C ALA A 8 -6.19 9.00 -19.23
N GLY A 9 -7.38 9.62 -19.24
CA GLY A 9 -8.55 9.14 -19.99
C GLY A 9 -9.29 7.97 -19.33
N ALA A 10 -9.12 7.78 -18.02
CA ALA A 10 -9.92 6.79 -17.29
C ALA A 10 -11.42 7.17 -17.33
N PRO A 11 -12.34 6.20 -17.43
CA PRO A 11 -13.78 6.49 -17.38
C PRO A 11 -14.17 7.19 -16.08
N TYR A 12 -15.20 8.06 -16.12
CA TYR A 12 -15.65 8.84 -14.94
C TYR A 12 -15.88 7.98 -13.69
N LYS A 13 -16.45 6.78 -13.84
CA LYS A 13 -16.68 5.84 -12.73
C LYS A 13 -15.41 5.39 -11.98
N VAL A 14 -14.23 5.53 -12.59
CA VAL A 14 -12.93 5.18 -11.99
C VAL A 14 -12.45 6.29 -11.06
N TYR A 15 -12.67 7.55 -11.43
CA TYR A 15 -12.10 8.70 -10.71
C TYR A 15 -13.12 9.61 -10.01
N GLY A 16 -14.42 9.43 -10.24
CA GLY A 16 -15.49 10.33 -9.79
C GLY A 16 -16.68 9.61 -9.19
N GLY A 17 -16.45 8.50 -8.46
CA GLY A 17 -17.52 7.71 -7.85
C GLY A 17 -18.41 8.48 -6.85
N ARG A 18 -17.90 9.58 -6.29
CA ARG A 18 -18.61 10.50 -5.38
C ARG A 18 -19.17 11.73 -6.09
N LYS A 19 -19.16 11.76 -7.43
CA LYS A 19 -19.78 12.80 -8.24
C LYS A 19 -19.29 14.24 -7.94
N GLY A 20 -18.10 14.38 -7.36
CA GLY A 20 -17.55 15.67 -6.93
C GLY A 20 -18.01 16.14 -5.55
N GLU A 21 -18.80 15.36 -4.81
CA GLU A 21 -19.26 15.71 -3.46
C GLU A 21 -18.20 15.42 -2.38
N ASN A 22 -17.22 14.54 -2.69
CA ASN A 22 -16.14 14.21 -1.76
C ASN A 22 -14.85 13.90 -2.52
N ASP A 23 -14.02 14.92 -2.68
CA ASP A 23 -12.78 14.82 -3.46
C ASP A 23 -11.76 13.88 -2.82
N TYR A 24 -11.64 13.89 -1.49
CA TYR A 24 -10.73 13.02 -0.76
C TYR A 24 -11.07 11.54 -0.95
N ALA A 25 -12.36 11.21 -0.81
CA ALA A 25 -12.82 9.84 -1.06
C ALA A 25 -12.65 9.46 -2.53
N ASP A 26 -12.93 10.35 -3.48
CA ASP A 26 -12.66 10.09 -4.89
C ASP A 26 -11.16 9.82 -5.12
N ASP A 27 -10.26 10.63 -4.56
CA ASP A 27 -8.82 10.48 -4.75
C ASP A 27 -8.29 9.12 -4.27
N ILE A 28 -8.59 8.74 -3.03
CA ILE A 28 -8.09 7.48 -2.45
C ILE A 28 -8.65 6.27 -3.21
N ASN A 29 -9.96 6.26 -3.50
CA ASN A 29 -10.57 5.13 -4.20
C ASN A 29 -10.07 5.01 -5.65
N THR A 30 -9.75 6.14 -6.31
CA THR A 30 -9.25 6.14 -7.70
C THR A 30 -8.01 5.25 -7.87
N ARG A 31 -7.10 5.22 -6.88
CA ARG A 31 -5.84 4.46 -6.95
C ARG A 31 -6.10 2.98 -7.27
N SER A 32 -6.97 2.36 -6.49
CA SER A 32 -7.35 0.96 -6.64
C SER A 32 -8.28 0.73 -7.83
N LEU A 33 -9.23 1.64 -8.05
CA LEU A 33 -10.16 1.53 -9.19
C LEU A 33 -9.45 1.64 -10.54
N MET A 34 -8.41 2.46 -10.63
CA MET A 34 -7.57 2.57 -11.83
C MET A 34 -6.80 1.28 -12.07
N THR A 35 -6.20 0.71 -11.02
CA THR A 35 -5.55 -0.62 -11.07
C THR A 35 -6.50 -1.68 -11.59
N ASN A 36 -7.72 -1.73 -11.05
CA ASN A 36 -8.73 -2.71 -11.45
C ASN A 36 -9.26 -2.49 -12.88
N TRP A 37 -9.38 -1.23 -13.32
CA TRP A 37 -9.78 -0.88 -14.68
C TRP A 37 -8.71 -1.29 -15.70
N LEU A 38 -7.44 -1.03 -15.39
CA LEU A 38 -6.34 -1.48 -16.23
C LEU A 38 -6.24 -3.01 -16.25
N GLY A 39 -6.36 -3.63 -15.07
CA GLY A 39 -6.12 -5.05 -14.88
C GLY A 39 -7.25 -5.99 -15.28
N GLY A 40 -8.50 -5.53 -15.31
CA GLY A 40 -9.65 -6.38 -15.64
C GLY A 40 -9.46 -7.12 -16.97
N GLY A 41 -9.69 -8.42 -16.94
CA GLY A 41 -9.61 -9.33 -18.07
C GLY A 41 -8.20 -9.91 -18.27
N SER A 42 -7.25 -9.54 -17.42
CA SER A 42 -5.93 -10.16 -17.36
C SER A 42 -5.98 -11.50 -16.62
N VAL A 43 -4.85 -12.22 -16.63
CA VAL A 43 -4.67 -13.48 -15.89
C VAL A 43 -4.79 -13.32 -14.36
N TYR A 44 -4.61 -12.11 -13.82
CA TYR A 44 -4.73 -11.83 -12.38
C TYR A 44 -6.11 -11.27 -11.99
N MET A 45 -6.92 -10.83 -12.95
CA MET A 45 -8.29 -10.35 -12.73
C MET A 45 -9.26 -10.88 -13.81
N PRO A 46 -9.38 -12.21 -13.98
CA PRO A 46 -10.09 -12.82 -15.11
C PRO A 46 -11.61 -12.58 -15.09
N ALA A 47 -12.20 -12.37 -13.91
CA ALA A 47 -13.65 -12.20 -13.75
C ALA A 47 -14.11 -10.74 -13.85
N LYS A 48 -13.21 -9.79 -14.10
CA LYS A 48 -13.50 -8.36 -14.21
C LYS A 48 -13.25 -7.87 -15.63
N ASN A 49 -14.07 -6.96 -16.14
CA ASN A 49 -13.80 -6.30 -17.42
C ASN A 49 -12.83 -5.12 -17.26
N GLY A 50 -11.86 -4.98 -18.16
CA GLY A 50 -10.83 -3.93 -18.09
C GLY A 50 -9.99 -3.81 -19.37
N LYS A 51 -8.71 -3.47 -19.21
CA LYS A 51 -7.74 -3.28 -20.32
C LYS A 51 -6.74 -4.42 -20.45
N HIS A 52 -6.95 -5.54 -19.74
CA HIS A 52 -6.14 -6.75 -19.83
C HIS A 52 -4.66 -6.55 -19.48
N VAL A 53 -4.30 -5.49 -18.75
CA VAL A 53 -2.92 -5.28 -18.29
C VAL A 53 -2.62 -6.28 -17.16
N PRO A 54 -1.57 -7.09 -17.22
CA PRO A 54 -1.30 -8.13 -16.21
C PRO A 54 -0.65 -7.55 -14.95
N ILE A 55 -1.42 -6.77 -14.17
CA ILE A 55 -0.98 -6.24 -12.88
C ILE A 55 -1.21 -7.30 -11.81
N GLU A 56 -0.15 -7.74 -11.14
CA GLU A 56 -0.21 -8.87 -10.20
C GLU A 56 -0.33 -8.49 -8.72
N LEU A 57 -0.03 -7.23 -8.37
CA LEU A 57 -0.14 -6.71 -7.00
C LEU A 57 -0.44 -5.20 -6.98
N SER A 58 -0.87 -4.70 -5.83
CA SER A 58 -1.02 -3.27 -5.56
C SER A 58 -0.37 -2.89 -4.23
N LEU A 59 0.66 -2.04 -4.27
CA LEU A 59 1.41 -1.63 -3.09
C LEU A 59 1.33 -0.11 -2.92
N ALA A 60 0.88 0.33 -1.75
CA ALA A 60 0.91 1.72 -1.35
C ALA A 60 2.06 1.96 -0.36
N LEU A 61 2.95 2.89 -0.69
CA LEU A 61 4.07 3.29 0.16
C LEU A 61 3.73 4.58 0.90
N HIS A 62 3.80 4.54 2.23
CA HIS A 62 3.45 5.65 3.11
C HIS A 62 4.52 5.85 4.19
N SER A 63 4.37 6.94 4.92
CA SER A 63 5.02 7.15 6.21
C SER A 63 3.94 7.48 7.24
N ASP A 64 4.12 6.98 8.46
CA ASP A 64 3.14 7.14 9.53
C ASP A 64 3.46 8.38 10.40
N ALA A 65 2.56 8.71 11.32
CA ALA A 65 2.62 9.91 12.15
C ALA A 65 2.82 9.63 13.65
N GLY A 66 3.40 8.49 14.04
CA GLY A 66 3.71 8.20 15.45
C GLY A 66 5.14 8.58 15.86
N TYR A 67 5.46 8.58 17.15
CA TYR A 67 6.83 8.90 17.59
C TYR A 67 7.14 8.29 18.95
N ASN A 68 8.44 8.11 19.22
CA ASN A 68 8.94 7.75 20.54
C ASN A 68 9.32 9.02 21.30
N LYS A 69 8.92 9.08 22.58
CA LYS A 69 9.17 10.25 23.45
C LYS A 69 10.64 10.43 23.83
N ASP A 70 11.46 9.40 23.65
CA ASP A 70 12.89 9.43 23.98
C ASP A 70 13.72 10.26 23.00
N GLY A 71 13.18 10.55 21.80
CA GLY A 71 13.88 11.25 20.72
C GLY A 71 15.10 10.50 20.15
N LYS A 72 15.26 9.22 20.47
CA LYS A 72 16.48 8.43 20.20
C LYS A 72 16.19 7.14 19.44
N SER A 73 15.08 6.45 19.75
CA SER A 73 14.75 5.17 19.12
C SER A 73 13.91 5.37 17.86
N THR A 74 14.13 4.53 16.85
CA THR A 74 13.26 4.51 15.68
C THR A 74 11.85 4.04 16.06
N PHE A 75 10.83 4.61 15.43
CA PHE A 75 9.47 4.12 15.54
C PHE A 75 9.28 2.93 14.61
N GLY A 76 9.77 3.08 13.37
CA GLY A 76 9.90 2.00 12.40
C GLY A 76 8.62 1.66 11.64
N ALA A 77 8.58 0.45 11.09
CA ALA A 77 7.64 0.08 10.03
C ALA A 77 6.44 -0.75 10.51
N LEU A 78 5.27 -0.49 9.92
CA LEU A 78 4.10 -1.38 9.97
C LEU A 78 3.55 -1.64 8.58
N ALA A 79 2.70 -2.66 8.47
CA ALA A 79 1.96 -2.91 7.24
C ALA A 79 0.46 -3.13 7.51
N ILE A 80 -0.35 -2.83 6.52
CA ILE A 80 -1.82 -2.94 6.56
C ILE A 80 -2.29 -3.78 5.39
N CYS A 81 -3.27 -4.64 5.64
CA CYS A 81 -4.00 -5.40 4.65
C CYS A 81 -5.49 -5.44 5.00
N THR A 82 -6.33 -5.91 4.07
CA THR A 82 -7.76 -6.18 4.31
C THR A 82 -8.07 -7.61 3.88
N THR A 83 -8.26 -8.52 4.83
CA THR A 83 -8.67 -9.90 4.52
C THR A 83 -10.19 -10.06 4.44
N ASP A 84 -10.94 -9.31 5.26
CA ASP A 84 -12.40 -9.40 5.34
C ASP A 84 -13.10 -8.49 4.30
N TYR A 85 -13.14 -8.96 3.05
CA TYR A 85 -13.89 -8.36 1.94
C TYR A 85 -14.14 -9.39 0.83
N ASN A 86 -15.28 -9.33 0.13
CA ASN A 86 -15.66 -10.28 -0.93
C ASN A 86 -15.44 -11.75 -0.51
N ASP A 87 -16.00 -12.14 0.63
CA ASP A 87 -15.88 -13.49 1.21
C ASP A 87 -14.41 -13.97 1.40
N GLY A 88 -13.48 -13.01 1.53
CA GLY A 88 -12.06 -13.30 1.72
C GLY A 88 -11.33 -13.74 0.45
N ILE A 89 -11.88 -13.43 -0.73
CA ILE A 89 -11.37 -13.87 -2.03
C ILE A 89 -11.00 -12.67 -2.93
N LEU A 90 -9.91 -12.83 -3.70
CA LEU A 90 -9.47 -11.91 -4.75
C LEU A 90 -10.04 -12.34 -6.12
N ASN A 91 -9.93 -11.49 -7.14
CA ASN A 91 -10.60 -11.73 -8.42
C ASN A 91 -10.14 -13.00 -9.14
N SER A 92 -8.88 -13.38 -8.94
CA SER A 92 -8.30 -14.63 -9.44
C SER A 92 -8.81 -15.89 -8.71
N GLY A 93 -9.64 -15.75 -7.68
CA GLY A 93 -10.15 -16.84 -6.87
C GLY A 93 -9.25 -17.24 -5.69
N ILE A 94 -8.09 -16.60 -5.54
CA ILE A 94 -7.19 -16.86 -4.41
C ILE A 94 -7.64 -16.15 -3.14
N SER A 95 -7.22 -16.67 -1.99
CA SER A 95 -7.54 -16.06 -0.70
C SER A 95 -6.87 -14.69 -0.52
N ARG A 96 -7.60 -13.74 0.08
CA ARG A 96 -7.06 -12.47 0.56
C ARG A 96 -6.05 -12.60 1.69
N PHE A 97 -5.91 -13.78 2.31
CA PHE A 97 -4.77 -14.04 3.20
C PHE A 97 -3.43 -13.88 2.48
N THR A 98 -3.39 -14.03 1.14
CA THR A 98 -2.22 -13.68 0.31
C THR A 98 -1.78 -12.24 0.54
N SER A 99 -2.71 -11.29 0.68
CA SER A 99 -2.40 -9.88 1.01
C SER A 99 -1.78 -9.72 2.39
N LYS A 100 -2.19 -10.55 3.36
CA LYS A 100 -1.65 -10.53 4.72
C LYS A 100 -0.24 -11.09 4.78
N ASP A 101 0.02 -12.16 4.04
CA ASP A 101 1.36 -12.73 3.90
C ASP A 101 2.28 -11.77 3.16
N PHE A 102 1.79 -11.13 2.09
CA PHE A 102 2.51 -10.06 1.38
C PHE A 102 2.85 -8.89 2.30
N ALA A 103 1.86 -8.35 3.04
CA ALA A 103 2.07 -7.27 4.00
C ALA A 103 3.07 -7.65 5.11
N ARG A 104 3.02 -8.90 5.60
CA ARG A 104 3.99 -9.41 6.58
C ARG A 104 5.41 -9.44 6.00
N ALA A 105 5.57 -9.99 4.79
CA ALA A 105 6.86 -10.10 4.12
C ALA A 105 7.48 -8.72 3.91
N LEU A 106 6.72 -7.75 3.39
CA LEU A 106 7.17 -6.37 3.19
C LEU A 106 7.71 -5.75 4.49
N ARG A 107 6.93 -5.80 5.57
CA ARG A 107 7.33 -5.22 6.86
C ARG A 107 8.55 -5.93 7.44
N ASP A 108 8.53 -7.27 7.46
CA ASP A 108 9.54 -8.07 8.13
C ASP A 108 10.90 -7.97 7.41
N ASN A 109 10.90 -7.93 6.08
CA ASN A 109 12.10 -7.72 5.27
C ASN A 109 12.64 -6.30 5.47
N LEU A 110 11.78 -5.27 5.41
CA LEU A 110 12.20 -3.89 5.63
C LEU A 110 12.85 -3.69 7.00
N VAL A 111 12.24 -4.24 8.05
CA VAL A 111 12.82 -4.21 9.40
C VAL A 111 14.17 -4.92 9.43
N THR A 112 14.27 -6.09 8.82
CA THR A 112 15.52 -6.88 8.81
C THR A 112 16.64 -6.12 8.12
N ASP A 113 16.39 -5.58 6.93
CA ASP A 113 17.40 -4.87 6.13
C ASP A 113 17.82 -3.54 6.76
N LEU A 114 16.86 -2.76 7.27
CA LEU A 114 17.20 -1.52 7.96
C LEU A 114 17.89 -1.77 9.29
N THR A 115 17.53 -2.85 10.00
CA THR A 115 18.26 -3.25 11.21
C THR A 115 19.72 -3.58 10.92
N ALA A 116 19.96 -4.30 9.82
CA ALA A 116 21.31 -4.67 9.39
C ALA A 116 22.18 -3.45 9.03
N GLN A 117 21.57 -2.39 8.48
CA GLN A 117 22.30 -1.23 7.99
C GLN A 117 22.42 -0.09 9.01
N PHE A 118 21.38 0.15 9.82
CA PHE A 118 21.26 1.34 10.66
C PHE A 118 21.20 1.04 12.17
N GLY A 119 21.30 -0.24 12.56
CA GLY A 119 21.06 -0.68 13.93
C GLY A 119 19.56 -0.84 14.20
N GLU A 120 19.17 -1.04 15.46
CA GLU A 120 17.78 -1.36 15.85
C GLU A 120 16.72 -0.51 15.11
N PHE A 121 15.88 -1.19 14.32
CA PHE A 121 14.78 -0.57 13.60
C PHE A 121 13.43 -1.11 14.07
N GLY A 122 12.49 -0.22 14.35
CA GLY A 122 11.21 -0.59 14.97
C GLY A 122 10.36 -1.54 14.13
N LYS A 123 9.99 -2.69 14.68
CA LYS A 123 9.00 -3.61 14.12
C LYS A 123 7.63 -3.36 14.74
N ARG A 124 6.74 -2.73 13.99
CA ARG A 124 5.39 -2.39 14.46
C ARG A 124 4.35 -3.38 13.92
N TYR A 125 3.08 -2.98 13.95
CA TYR A 125 1.93 -3.85 13.73
C TYR A 125 1.85 -4.46 12.32
N LEU A 126 1.08 -5.54 12.22
CA LEU A 126 0.50 -6.01 10.96
C LEU A 126 -1.01 -5.87 11.10
N TRP A 127 -1.56 -4.79 10.56
CA TRP A 127 -2.99 -4.49 10.71
C TRP A 127 -3.80 -5.19 9.63
N ASP A 128 -4.89 -5.82 10.08
CA ASP A 128 -5.95 -6.33 9.22
C ASP A 128 -7.16 -5.43 9.41
N ARG A 129 -7.26 -4.40 8.58
CA ARG A 129 -8.21 -3.30 8.75
C ARG A 129 -8.74 -2.83 7.42
N ASN A 130 -9.96 -2.33 7.44
CA ASN A 130 -10.70 -1.99 6.23
C ASN A 130 -10.28 -0.64 5.61
N TYR A 131 -9.08 -0.58 5.04
CA TYR A 131 -8.57 0.57 4.30
C TYR A 131 -8.91 0.42 2.83
N SER A 132 -9.31 1.52 2.18
CA SER A 132 -9.73 1.43 0.77
C SER A 132 -8.61 0.94 -0.15
N GLU A 133 -7.38 1.40 0.08
CA GLU A 133 -6.21 1.06 -0.72
C GLU A 133 -5.82 -0.43 -0.66
N THR A 134 -6.32 -1.18 0.34
CA THR A 134 -6.11 -2.64 0.50
C THR A 134 -7.41 -3.45 0.34
N ARG A 135 -8.57 -2.81 0.49
CA ARG A 135 -9.88 -3.42 0.26
C ARG A 135 -10.20 -3.48 -1.23
N LEU A 136 -10.08 -2.36 -1.95
CA LEU A 136 -10.59 -2.26 -3.31
C LEU A 136 -9.75 -2.94 -4.40
N PRO A 137 -8.41 -3.09 -4.30
CA PRO A 137 -7.67 -3.83 -5.31
C PRO A 137 -8.18 -5.26 -5.45
N GLU A 138 -8.26 -5.72 -6.69
CA GLU A 138 -8.73 -7.05 -7.08
C GLU A 138 -7.61 -8.11 -7.05
N VAL A 139 -6.39 -7.66 -6.71
CA VAL A 139 -5.14 -8.43 -6.59
C VAL A 139 -4.56 -8.28 -5.17
N PRO A 140 -3.57 -9.10 -4.78
CA PRO A 140 -2.91 -8.94 -3.49
C PRO A 140 -2.45 -7.49 -3.27
N SER A 141 -2.73 -6.97 -2.09
CA SER A 141 -2.48 -5.55 -1.81
C SER A 141 -2.11 -5.26 -0.36
N ALA A 142 -1.26 -4.25 -0.19
CA ALA A 142 -0.78 -3.81 1.11
C ALA A 142 -0.52 -2.30 1.13
N ILE A 143 -0.67 -1.69 2.32
CA ILE A 143 -0.01 -0.43 2.66
C ILE A 143 1.22 -0.78 3.47
N LEU A 144 2.37 -0.24 3.10
CA LEU A 144 3.58 -0.26 3.90
C LEU A 144 3.83 1.14 4.45
N GLU A 145 3.69 1.29 5.75
CA GLU A 145 4.16 2.47 6.47
C GLU A 145 5.64 2.26 6.75
N MET A 146 6.50 2.80 5.89
CA MET A 146 7.92 2.45 5.84
C MET A 146 8.69 2.93 7.07
N LEU A 147 8.25 4.06 7.64
CA LEU A 147 8.84 4.76 8.76
C LEU A 147 7.83 5.78 9.30
N SER A 148 8.17 6.50 10.37
CA SER A 148 7.34 7.57 10.89
C SER A 148 7.91 8.97 10.67
N HIS A 149 7.17 9.83 9.95
CA HIS A 149 7.60 11.19 9.64
C HIS A 149 7.48 12.16 10.82
N GLN A 150 6.88 11.73 11.94
CA GLN A 150 6.90 12.47 13.21
C GLN A 150 8.06 12.03 14.13
N ASN A 151 8.76 10.93 13.83
CA ASN A 151 9.84 10.43 14.66
C ASN A 151 11.21 10.92 14.16
N PHE A 152 11.96 11.61 15.02
CA PHE A 152 13.23 12.23 14.62
C PHE A 152 14.28 11.20 14.11
N PRO A 153 14.55 10.08 14.82
CA PRO A 153 15.45 9.04 14.31
C PRO A 153 15.05 8.47 12.94
N ASP A 154 13.75 8.25 12.70
CA ASP A 154 13.23 7.76 11.41
C ASP A 154 13.50 8.78 10.31
N MET A 155 13.28 10.07 10.59
CA MET A 155 13.53 11.14 9.63
C MET A 155 15.02 11.35 9.32
N ARG A 156 15.93 10.98 10.22
CA ARG A 156 17.36 10.94 9.90
C ARG A 156 17.66 9.92 8.80
N ILE A 157 17.06 8.74 8.87
CA ILE A 157 17.17 7.72 7.82
C ILE A 157 16.45 8.19 6.55
N ALA A 158 15.23 8.73 6.68
CA ALA A 158 14.40 9.16 5.55
C ALA A 158 15.03 10.30 4.73
N GLN A 159 15.82 11.18 5.35
CA GLN A 159 16.48 12.29 4.65
C GLN A 159 17.86 11.91 4.10
N ASP A 160 18.43 10.79 4.53
CA ASP A 160 19.68 10.26 3.98
C ASP A 160 19.41 9.56 2.62
N PRO A 161 20.10 9.94 1.53
CA PRO A 161 20.02 9.21 0.26
C PRO A 161 20.31 7.71 0.36
N LEU A 162 21.23 7.29 1.24
CA LEU A 162 21.47 5.87 1.51
C LEU A 162 20.28 5.23 2.21
N GLY A 163 19.64 5.92 3.16
CA GLY A 163 18.41 5.45 3.78
C GLY A 163 17.30 5.19 2.76
N LYS A 164 17.06 6.14 1.85
CA LYS A 164 16.11 5.97 0.74
C LYS A 164 16.47 4.79 -0.16
N PHE A 165 17.77 4.62 -0.48
CA PHE A 165 18.25 3.50 -1.27
C PHE A 165 17.98 2.15 -0.59
N TYR A 166 18.30 2.00 0.70
CA TYR A 166 18.08 0.74 1.42
C TYR A 166 16.60 0.43 1.61
N ILE A 167 15.75 1.44 1.86
CA ILE A 167 14.29 1.27 1.88
C ILE A 167 13.81 0.75 0.52
N ALA A 168 14.19 1.42 -0.57
CA ALA A 168 13.76 1.06 -1.92
C ALA A 168 14.32 -0.30 -2.39
N ARG A 169 15.49 -0.72 -1.91
CA ARG A 169 16.08 -2.04 -2.20
C ARG A 169 15.34 -3.17 -1.47
N SER A 170 14.89 -2.91 -0.25
CA SER A 170 14.23 -3.93 0.58
C SER A 170 12.82 -4.26 0.10
N ILE A 171 12.14 -3.24 -0.42
CA ILE A 171 10.81 -3.33 -1.04
C ILE A 171 10.91 -3.98 -2.42
#